data_AF-A0A847G773-F1
#
_entry.id   AF-A0A847G773-F1
#
_cell.length_a   1.000
_cell.length_b   1.000
_cell.length_c   1.000
_cell.angle_alpha   90.00
_cell.angle_beta   90.00
_cell.angle_gamma   90.00
#
_symmetry.space_group_name_H-M   'P 1'
#
loop_
_entity.id
_entity.type
_entity.pdbx_description
1 polymer ?
#
loop_
_entity_poly.entity_id
_entity_poly.type
_entity_poly.pdbx_seq_one_letter_code
_entity_poly.pdbx_strand_id
1 'polypeptide(L)' 'MTENEPMVKTLGETENYMAWKAEEPDGESTYHLDLNNVTLHFFTEEWNEFLDLVKKLEKGNM' A
#
# COMPACT_ATOMS: atom_id res chain seq x y z
N MET A 1 -0.07 -6.39 23.21
CA MET A 1 -0.51 -6.58 21.82
C MET A 1 -1.32 -7.85 21.85
N THR A 2 -2.64 -7.76 21.67
CA THR A 2 -3.54 -8.91 21.62
C THR A 2 -3.35 -9.62 20.27
N GLU A 3 -3.23 -10.94 20.25
CA GLU A 3 -2.91 -11.80 19.07
C GLU A 3 -3.85 -11.67 17.86
N ASN A 4 -4.84 -10.77 17.86
CA ASN A 4 -5.90 -10.69 16.86
C ASN A 4 -6.06 -9.30 16.19
N GLU A 5 -5.15 -8.35 16.43
CA GLU A 5 -5.20 -7.05 15.76
C GLU A 5 -4.26 -7.03 14.54
N PRO A 6 -4.71 -6.48 13.39
CA PRO A 6 -3.86 -6.36 12.21
C PRO A 6 -2.66 -5.46 12.50
N MET A 7 -1.47 -5.87 12.05
CA MET A 7 -0.26 -5.08 12.21
C MET A 7 -0.13 -4.08 11.07
N VAL A 8 -0.22 -2.79 11.39
CA VAL A 8 -0.12 -1.70 10.41
C VAL A 8 1.31 -1.18 10.31
N LYS A 9 1.78 -0.96 9.07
CA LYS A 9 3.11 -0.41 8.78
C LYS A 9 3.05 0.64 7.67
N THR A 10 3.53 1.85 7.95
CA THR A 10 3.75 2.88 6.92
C THR A 10 4.88 2.47 5.98
N LEU A 11 4.63 2.57 4.67
CA LEU A 11 5.60 2.28 3.61
C LEU A 11 6.23 3.57 3.07
N GLY A 12 5.47 4.66 3.03
CA GLY A 12 5.93 5.98 2.66
C GLY A 12 4.81 7.01 2.81
N GLU A 13 5.16 8.25 3.11
CA GLU A 13 4.20 9.33 3.27
C GLU A 13 4.78 10.66 2.76
N THR A 14 3.88 11.54 2.37
CA THR A 14 4.13 12.95 2.06
C THR A 14 3.10 13.78 2.84
N GLU A 15 3.07 15.09 2.65
CA GLU A 15 2.09 15.95 3.30
C GLU A 15 0.62 15.54 3.02
N ASN A 16 0.33 14.98 1.84
CA ASN A 16 -1.04 14.70 1.40
C ASN A 16 -1.32 13.24 1.03
N TYR A 17 -0.28 12.41 0.94
CA TYR A 17 -0.39 11.04 0.45
C TYR A 17 0.32 10.07 1.37
N MET A 18 -0.26 8.90 1.58
CA MET A 18 0.33 7.85 2.41
C MET A 18 0.12 6.48 1.77
N ALA A 19 1.18 5.67 1.75
CA ALA A 19 1.12 4.25 1.45
C ALA A 19 1.41 3.47 2.73
N TRP A 20 0.55 2.50 3.06
CA TRP A 20 0.70 1.65 4.23
C TRP A 20 0.23 0.22 3.97
N LYS A 21 0.68 -0.71 4.81
CA LYS A 21 0.38 -2.14 4.75
C LYS A 21 -0.31 -2.58 6.03
N ALA A 22 -1.31 -3.44 5.94
CA ALA A 22 -1.80 -4.22 7.06
C ALA A 22 -1.37 -5.69 6.88
N GLU A 23 -0.84 -6.30 7.94
CA GLU A 23 -0.65 -7.74 8.04
C GLU A 23 -1.80 -8.31 8.88
N GLU A 24 -2.62 -9.13 8.25
CA GLU A 24 -3.77 -9.78 8.88
C GLU A 24 -3.31 -10.99 9.73
N PRO A 25 -4.08 -11.38 10.76
CA PRO A 25 -3.71 -12.51 11.63
C PRO A 25 -3.55 -13.86 10.91
N ASP A 26 -4.13 -14.02 9.73
CA ASP A 26 -4.01 -15.23 8.90
C ASP A 26 -2.73 -15.24 8.02
N GLY A 27 -1.93 -14.17 8.09
CA GLY A 27 -0.70 -14.00 7.33
C GLY A 27 -0.91 -13.35 5.96
N GLU A 28 -2.15 -13.02 5.58
CA GLU A 28 -2.40 -12.22 4.39
C GLU A 28 -2.00 -10.75 4.60
N SER A 29 -1.78 -10.06 3.49
CA SER A 29 -1.30 -8.68 3.50
C SER A 29 -2.12 -7.84 2.53
N THR A 30 -2.63 -6.72 3.02
CA THR A 30 -3.32 -5.71 2.23
C THR A 30 -2.52 -4.41 2.22
N TYR A 31 -2.57 -3.72 1.09
CA TYR A 31 -1.86 -2.47 0.86
C TYR A 31 -2.87 -1.36 0.60
N HIS A 32 -2.54 -0.18 1.08
CA HIS A 32 -3.41 0.97 1.10
C HIS A 32 -2.68 2.19 0.58
N LEU A 33 -3.33 2.92 -0.31
CA LEU A 33 -2.87 4.22 -0.80
C LEU A 33 -3.93 5.27 -0.50
N ASP A 34 -3.63 6.14 0.45
CA ASP A 34 -4.48 7.27 0.85
C ASP A 34 -4.12 8.50 0.02
N LEU A 35 -5.09 9.00 -0.74
CA LEU A 35 -4.98 10.10 -1.69
C LEU A 35 -5.95 11.23 -1.31
N ASN A 36 -5.85 11.70 -0.07
CA ASN A 36 -6.78 12.66 0.57
C ASN A 36 -8.23 12.18 0.63
N ASN A 37 -8.96 12.27 -0.49
CA ASN A 37 -10.39 11.99 -0.56
C ASN A 37 -10.71 10.56 -1.04
N VAL A 38 -9.68 9.80 -1.40
CA VAL A 38 -9.80 8.44 -1.93
C VAL A 38 -8.78 7.56 -1.24
N THR A 39 -9.20 6.38 -0.79
CA THR A 39 -8.30 5.29 -0.38
C THR A 39 -8.45 4.15 -1.38
N LEU A 40 -7.33 3.71 -1.92
CA LEU A 40 -7.26 2.50 -2.74
C LEU A 40 -6.78 1.35 -1.87
N HIS A 41 -7.46 0.21 -1.98
CA HIS A 41 -7.13 -1.02 -1.28
C HIS A 41 -6.66 -2.05 -2.31
N PHE A 42 -5.58 -2.77 -1.98
CA PHE A 42 -4.98 -3.76 -2.86
C PHE A 42 -4.69 -5.04 -2.08
N PHE A 43 -4.94 -6.18 -2.72
CA PHE A 43 -4.24 -7.41 -2.36
C PHE A 43 -2.77 -7.35 -2.82
N THR A 44 -1.97 -8.31 -2.37
CA THR A 44 -0.52 -8.31 -2.64
C THR A 44 -0.20 -8.33 -4.14
N GLU A 45 -0.93 -9.11 -4.93
CA GLU A 45 -0.75 -9.23 -6.38
C GLU A 45 -1.06 -7.91 -7.10
N GLU A 46 -2.17 -7.26 -6.72
CA GLU A 46 -2.62 -5.99 -7.30
C GLU A 46 -1.66 -4.84 -6.94
N TRP A 47 -1.16 -4.84 -5.70
CA TRP A 47 -0.16 -3.88 -5.26
C TRP A 47 1.14 -3.99 -6.07
N ASN A 48 1.61 -5.21 -6.30
CA ASN A 48 2.82 -5.45 -7.10
C ASN A 48 2.64 -5.00 -8.55
N GLU A 49 1.48 -5.28 -9.16
CA GLU A 49 1.15 -4.80 -10.51
C GLU A 49 1.13 -3.26 -10.56
N PHE A 50 0.47 -2.63 -9.59
CA PHE A 50 0.41 -1.17 -9.49
C PHE A 50 1.80 -0.54 -9.37
N LEU A 51 2.68 -1.10 -8.54
CA LEU A 51 4.06 -0.61 -8.42
C LEU A 51 4.84 -0.74 -9.73
N ASP A 52 4.60 -1.81 -10.50
CA ASP A 52 5.24 -1.98 -11.80
C ASP A 52 4.72 -0.97 -12.84
N LEU A 53 3.45 -0.60 -12.80
CA LEU A 53 2.91 0.52 -13.58
C LEU A 53 3.60 1.84 -13.19
N VAL A 54 3.67 2.17 -11.90
CA VAL A 54 4.29 3.41 -11.40
C VAL A 54 5.76 3.52 -11.82
N LYS A 55 6.55 2.43 -11.69
CA LYS A 55 7.95 2.39 -12.16
C LYS A 55 8.07 2.65 -13.66
N LYS A 56 7.10 2.21 -14.48
CA LYS A 56 7.10 2.48 -15.93
C LYS A 56 6.79 3.93 -16.24
N LEU A 57 5.94 4.60 -15.44
CA LEU A 57 5.68 6.03 -15.58
C LEU A 57 6.92 6.88 -15.29
N GLU A 58 7.71 6.50 -14.28
CA GLU A 58 8.98 7.16 -13.97
C GLU A 58 9.99 7.01 -15.12
N LYS A 59 10.15 5.79 -15.64
CA LYS A 59 11.09 5.50 -16.76
C LYS A 59 10.66 6.09 -18.10
N GLY A 60 9.36 6.33 -18.31
CA GLY A 60 8.83 6.94 -19.54
C GLY A 60 9.16 8.43 -19.70
N ASN A 61 9.78 9.05 -18.69
CA ASN A 61 10.19 10.46 -18.68
C ASN A 61 11.71 10.67 -18.81
N MET A 62 12.48 9.63 -19.20
CA MET A 62 13.93 9.71 -19.48
C MET A 62 14.25 9.46 -20.95
#